data_AF-A0A524LI62-F1
#
_entry.id   AF-A0A524LI62-F1
#
_cell.length_a   1.000
_cell.length_b   1.000
_cell.length_c   1.000
_cell.angle_alpha   90.00
_cell.angle_beta   90.00
_cell.angle_gamma   90.00
#
_symmetry.space_group_name_H-M   'P 1'
#
loop_
_entity.id
_entity.type
_entity.pdbx_description
1 polymer ?
#
loop_
_entity_poly.entity_id
_entity_poly.type
_entity_poly.pdbx_seq_one_letter_code
_entity_poly.pdbx_strand_id
1 'polypeptide(L)'
;MPVPSIKGTAIQGVVDDLQQLIAAGRITRDRLEARLDAEDLRILDDKLLPGMWYPLSSYRRLTEALIEIDGGGRRDYVVRRGARAAERLFAAGLYLQLERGEEIGAEKRKRGEGWTEREGNLVASLAGAIFNVSRWRFRVDADDPAIHHIEVAEAEELPEVSRLAAQGFIEYTATRLSAAPVRVTSERVGRDRIVFTLRTDPTRAKR
;
A
#
# COMPACT_ATOMS: atom_id res chain seq x y z
N MET A 1 -18.23 17.00 4.50
CA MET A 1 -17.51 15.72 4.70
C MET A 1 -16.02 15.99 4.56
N PRO A 2 -15.13 15.31 5.31
CA PRO A 2 -13.69 15.48 5.12
C PRO A 2 -13.29 15.07 3.70
N VAL A 3 -12.32 15.78 3.11
CA VAL A 3 -11.80 15.47 1.78
C VAL A 3 -11.10 14.10 1.83
N PRO A 4 -11.45 13.14 0.96
CA PRO A 4 -10.73 11.88 0.85
C PRO A 4 -9.25 12.11 0.58
N SER A 5 -8.40 11.61 1.47
CA SER A 5 -6.99 11.98 1.53
C SER A 5 -6.08 10.80 1.88
N ILE A 6 -4.82 10.96 1.50
CA ILE A 6 -3.71 10.04 1.76
C ILE A 6 -2.63 10.75 2.60
N LYS A 7 -1.91 10.00 3.45
CA LYS A 7 -0.76 10.51 4.20
C LYS A 7 0.38 10.94 3.29
N GLY A 8 1.06 12.02 3.68
CA GLY A 8 2.27 12.54 3.04
C GLY A 8 3.34 11.48 2.80
N THR A 9 3.57 10.61 3.79
CA THR A 9 4.52 9.49 3.68
C THR A 9 4.24 8.55 2.50
N ALA A 10 2.97 8.37 2.11
CA ALA A 10 2.60 7.47 1.04
C ALA A 10 2.58 8.15 -0.35
N ILE A 11 2.14 9.41 -0.43
CA ILE A 11 2.16 10.17 -1.69
C ILE A 11 3.58 10.63 -2.07
N GLN A 12 4.47 10.86 -1.09
CA GLN A 12 5.86 11.31 -1.33
C GLN A 12 6.58 10.44 -2.34
N GLY A 13 6.45 9.12 -2.24
CA GLY A 13 7.12 8.25 -3.20
C GLY A 13 6.70 8.52 -4.64
N VAL A 14 5.44 8.90 -4.89
CA VAL A 14 4.94 9.16 -6.27
C VAL A 14 5.56 10.44 -6.81
N VAL A 15 5.63 11.45 -5.95
CA VAL A 15 6.32 12.71 -6.24
C VAL A 15 7.79 12.46 -6.55
N ASP A 16 8.49 11.68 -5.71
CA ASP A 16 9.91 11.36 -5.92
C ASP A 16 10.16 10.68 -7.27
N ASP A 17 9.35 9.67 -7.61
CA ASP A 17 9.50 8.92 -8.86
C ASP A 17 9.20 9.80 -10.10
N LEU A 18 8.21 10.70 -10.02
CA LEU A 18 7.93 11.66 -11.10
C LEU A 18 9.05 12.71 -11.25
N GLN A 19 9.56 13.24 -10.14
CA GLN A 19 10.69 14.16 -10.14
C GLN A 19 11.94 13.51 -10.74
N GLN A 20 12.19 12.24 -10.44
CA GLN A 20 13.29 11.48 -11.04
C GLN A 20 13.14 11.36 -12.56
N LEU A 21 11.93 11.11 -13.06
CA LEU A 21 11.68 11.06 -14.51
C LEU A 21 11.88 12.41 -15.20
N ILE A 22 11.50 13.51 -14.53
CA ILE A 22 11.75 14.88 -15.02
C ILE A 22 13.26 15.12 -15.08
N ALA A 23 13.98 14.85 -13.99
CA ALA A 23 15.43 15.05 -13.91
C ALA A 23 16.19 14.21 -14.96
N ALA A 24 15.69 13.01 -15.26
CA ALA A 24 16.24 12.14 -16.30
C ALA A 24 15.83 12.53 -17.74
N GLY A 25 15.02 13.59 -17.92
CA GLY A 25 14.53 14.01 -19.23
C GLY A 25 13.55 13.03 -19.89
N ARG A 26 13.04 12.04 -19.15
CA ARG A 26 12.08 11.05 -19.66
C ARG A 26 10.67 11.63 -19.81
N ILE A 27 10.42 12.75 -19.16
CA ILE A 27 9.19 13.53 -19.27
C ILE A 27 9.50 15.02 -19.14
N THR A 28 8.83 15.85 -19.93
CA THR A 28 8.92 17.31 -19.83
C THR A 28 7.88 17.85 -18.85
N ARG A 29 8.17 19.02 -18.26
CA ARG A 29 7.21 19.74 -17.41
C ARG A 29 5.91 20.05 -18.16
N ASP A 30 6.00 20.57 -19.38
CA ASP A 30 4.85 20.89 -20.23
C ASP A 30 3.91 19.70 -20.43
N ARG A 31 4.46 18.49 -20.57
CA ARG A 31 3.65 17.26 -20.72
C ARG A 31 2.89 16.91 -19.44
N LEU A 32 3.46 17.22 -18.27
CA LEU A 32 2.76 17.06 -16.98
C LEU A 32 1.69 18.13 -16.82
N GLU A 33 1.98 19.38 -17.16
CA GLU A 33 1.03 20.50 -17.05
C GLU A 33 -0.19 20.32 -17.96
N ALA A 34 -0.02 19.68 -19.12
CA ALA A 34 -1.13 19.33 -20.01
C ALA A 34 -2.06 18.24 -19.45
N ARG A 35 -1.68 17.56 -18.35
CA ARG A 35 -2.39 16.38 -17.82
C ARG A 35 -2.84 16.51 -16.38
N LEU A 36 -2.08 17.27 -15.59
CA LEU A 36 -2.25 17.40 -14.15
C LEU A 36 -2.96 18.70 -13.82
N ASP A 37 -3.75 18.67 -12.75
CA ASP A 37 -4.39 19.88 -12.24
C ASP A 37 -3.35 20.77 -11.55
N ALA A 38 -3.64 22.07 -11.40
CA ALA A 38 -2.75 23.01 -10.71
C ALA A 38 -2.38 22.56 -9.29
N GLU A 39 -3.29 21.88 -8.59
CA GLU A 39 -3.03 21.31 -7.26
C GLU A 39 -1.99 20.18 -7.29
N ASP A 40 -2.03 19.34 -8.33
CA ASP A 40 -1.09 18.22 -8.47
C ASP A 40 0.31 18.72 -8.77
N LEU A 41 0.42 19.76 -9.62
CA LEU A 41 1.68 20.43 -9.93
C LEU A 41 2.27 21.09 -8.68
N ARG A 42 1.45 21.74 -7.86
CA ARG A 42 1.89 22.28 -6.57
C ARG A 42 2.39 21.17 -5.63
N ILE A 43 1.68 20.04 -5.54
CA ILE A 43 2.13 18.88 -4.76
C ILE A 43 3.48 18.33 -5.28
N LEU A 44 3.71 18.38 -6.59
CA LEU A 44 4.97 17.93 -7.20
C LEU A 44 6.13 18.89 -6.90
N ASP A 45 5.87 20.18 -6.72
CA ASP A 45 6.88 21.20 -6.47
C ASP A 45 7.15 21.42 -4.97
N ASP A 46 6.14 21.20 -4.12
CA ASP A 46 6.22 21.44 -2.69
C ASP A 46 6.96 20.31 -1.94
N LYS A 47 7.63 20.69 -0.85
CA LYS A 47 8.12 19.71 0.12
C LYS A 47 6.95 19.13 0.91
N LEU A 48 6.61 17.87 0.67
CA LEU A 48 5.54 17.21 1.40
C LEU A 48 5.94 16.92 2.84
N LEU A 49 5.03 17.26 3.75
CA LEU A 49 5.13 16.93 5.16
C LEU A 49 4.55 15.52 5.42
N PRO A 50 5.33 14.58 5.99
CA PRO A 50 4.92 13.19 6.24
C PRO A 50 3.58 13.03 6.97
N GLY A 51 3.34 13.85 7.98
CA GLY A 51 2.14 13.78 8.83
C GLY A 51 0.87 14.39 8.24
N MET A 52 0.99 15.17 7.16
CA MET A 52 -0.12 15.89 6.54
C MET A 52 -0.95 14.99 5.63
N TRP A 53 -2.17 15.44 5.35
CA TRP A 53 -3.12 14.78 4.46
C TRP A 53 -3.16 15.50 3.11
N TYR A 54 -3.17 14.74 2.02
CA TYR A 54 -3.20 15.24 0.65
C TYR A 54 -4.36 14.58 -0.12
N PRO A 55 -5.02 15.27 -1.06
CA PRO A 55 -6.18 14.73 -1.77
C PRO A 55 -5.88 13.39 -2.48
N LEU A 56 -6.79 12.42 -2.33
CA LEU A 56 -6.70 11.15 -3.04
C LEU A 56 -6.84 11.31 -4.56
N SER A 57 -7.56 12.34 -5.01
CA SER A 57 -7.67 12.72 -6.42
C SER A 57 -6.29 13.05 -7.03
N SER A 58 -5.46 13.82 -6.31
CA SER A 58 -4.10 14.14 -6.72
C SER A 58 -3.21 12.91 -6.72
N TYR A 59 -3.25 12.11 -5.66
CA TYR A 59 -2.54 10.82 -5.62
C TYR A 59 -2.90 9.94 -6.83
N ARG A 60 -4.19 9.86 -7.17
CA ARG A 60 -4.68 9.11 -8.33
C ARG A 60 -4.05 9.59 -9.62
N ARG A 61 -4.19 10.87 -9.96
CA ARG A 61 -3.70 11.43 -11.24
C ARG A 61 -2.18 11.35 -11.37
N LEU A 62 -1.45 11.64 -10.28
CA LEU A 62 0.01 11.51 -10.25
C LEU A 62 0.44 10.05 -10.48
N THR A 63 -0.23 9.09 -9.83
CA THR A 63 0.10 7.67 -9.99
C THR A 63 -0.29 7.16 -11.38
N GLU A 64 -1.44 7.57 -11.93
CA GLU A 64 -1.87 7.24 -13.30
C GLU A 64 -0.89 7.76 -14.35
N ALA A 65 -0.41 9.00 -14.21
CA ALA A 65 0.64 9.54 -15.07
C ALA A 65 1.90 8.66 -15.02
N LEU A 66 2.36 8.33 -13.82
CA LEU A 66 3.55 7.50 -13.67
C LEU A 66 3.39 6.08 -14.27
N ILE A 67 2.22 5.45 -14.11
CA ILE A 67 1.94 4.14 -14.70
C ILE A 67 2.06 4.20 -16.22
N GLU A 68 1.55 5.26 -16.85
CA GLU A 68 1.66 5.41 -18.30
C GLU A 68 3.11 5.59 -18.74
N ILE A 69 3.86 6.45 -18.06
CA ILE A 69 5.19 6.89 -18.51
C ILE A 69 6.29 5.88 -18.18
N ASP A 70 6.26 5.27 -16.99
CA ASP A 70 7.30 4.35 -16.52
C ASP A 70 6.80 2.90 -16.43
N GLY A 71 5.53 2.71 -16.07
CA GLY A 71 4.92 1.38 -15.95
C GLY A 71 4.53 0.74 -17.28
N GLY A 72 4.44 1.51 -18.37
CA GLY A 72 3.91 1.07 -19.65
C GLY A 72 2.44 0.64 -19.58
N GLY A 73 1.64 1.30 -18.72
CA GLY A 73 0.22 0.97 -18.53
C GLY A 73 -0.05 -0.26 -17.67
N ARG A 74 0.99 -0.94 -17.17
CA ARG A 74 0.83 -2.24 -16.49
C ARG A 74 0.44 -2.05 -15.01
N ARG A 75 -0.60 -2.76 -14.57
CA ARG A 75 -1.10 -2.71 -13.18
C ARG A 75 -0.12 -3.27 -12.15
N ASP A 76 0.67 -4.26 -12.54
CA ASP A 76 1.69 -4.89 -11.68
C ASP A 76 2.77 -3.90 -11.22
N TYR A 77 2.99 -2.82 -11.98
CA TYR A 77 3.86 -1.71 -11.61
C TYR A 77 3.43 -1.07 -10.28
N VAL A 78 2.13 -0.83 -10.11
CA VAL A 78 1.57 -0.21 -8.89
C VAL A 78 1.71 -1.13 -7.69
N VAL A 79 1.52 -2.44 -7.90
CA VAL A 79 1.73 -3.45 -6.86
C VAL A 79 3.18 -3.44 -6.40
N ARG A 80 4.15 -3.52 -7.32
CA ARG A 80 5.58 -3.45 -6.98
C ARG A 80 5.94 -2.14 -6.28
N ARG A 81 5.35 -1.03 -6.71
CA ARG A 81 5.53 0.28 -6.08
C ARG A 81 5.04 0.29 -4.62
N GLY A 82 3.88 -0.30 -4.36
CA GLY A 82 3.35 -0.49 -3.01
C GLY A 82 4.30 -1.28 -2.10
N ALA A 83 4.87 -2.37 -2.63
CA ALA A 83 5.87 -3.15 -1.90
C ALA A 83 7.13 -2.34 -1.56
N ARG A 84 7.67 -1.58 -2.53
CA ARG A 84 8.81 -0.67 -2.30
C ARG A 84 8.50 0.43 -1.28
N ALA A 85 7.26 0.93 -1.24
CA ALA A 85 6.85 1.90 -0.24
C ALA A 85 6.84 1.29 1.18
N ALA A 86 6.34 0.06 1.33
CA ALA A 86 6.43 -0.67 2.59
C ALA A 86 7.88 -0.87 3.02
N GLU A 87 8.73 -1.37 2.11
CA GLU A 87 10.17 -1.56 2.36
C GLU A 87 10.86 -0.30 2.89
N ARG A 88 10.61 0.86 2.27
CA ARG A 88 11.17 2.14 2.74
C ARG A 88 10.67 2.53 4.13
N LEU A 89 9.39 2.31 4.42
CA LEU A 89 8.81 2.63 5.72
C LEU A 89 9.41 1.75 6.84
N PHE A 90 9.68 0.47 6.53
CA PHE A 90 10.41 -0.42 7.43
C PHE A 90 11.86 0.03 7.62
N ALA A 91 12.58 0.32 6.52
CA ALA A 91 13.98 0.76 6.59
C ALA A 91 14.16 2.08 7.37
N ALA A 92 13.15 2.94 7.36
CA ALA A 92 13.15 4.21 8.09
C ALA A 92 12.76 4.08 9.58
N GLY A 93 12.43 2.89 10.08
CA GLY A 93 12.01 2.67 11.48
C GLY A 93 10.69 3.36 11.84
N LEU A 94 9.89 3.80 10.84
CA LEU A 94 8.66 4.58 11.04
C LEU A 94 7.50 3.76 11.64
N TYR A 95 7.73 2.47 11.88
CA TYR A 95 6.81 1.57 12.55
C TYR A 95 7.52 0.72 13.61
N LEU A 96 8.05 1.33 14.67
CA LEU A 96 8.54 0.63 15.87
C LEU A 96 7.53 -0.39 16.45
N GLN A 97 6.22 -0.20 16.21
CA GLN A 97 5.18 -1.18 16.56
C GLN A 97 5.29 -2.50 15.77
N LEU A 98 5.88 -2.48 14.57
CA LEU A 98 6.15 -3.66 13.74
C LEU A 98 7.39 -4.42 14.18
N GLU A 99 8.45 -3.75 14.67
CA GLU A 99 9.64 -4.42 15.22
C GLU A 99 9.25 -5.31 16.42
N ARG A 100 8.42 -4.79 17.33
CA ARG A 100 7.81 -5.62 18.40
C ARG A 100 6.94 -6.74 17.85
N GLY A 101 6.27 -6.51 16.73
CA GLY A 101 5.50 -7.53 16.01
C GLY A 101 6.39 -8.65 15.48
N GLU A 102 7.55 -8.32 14.90
CA GLU A 102 8.54 -9.26 14.39
C GLU A 102 9.14 -10.11 15.52
N GLU A 103 9.48 -9.50 16.66
CA GLU A 103 9.99 -10.20 17.85
C GLU A 103 8.97 -11.20 18.41
N ILE A 104 7.72 -10.75 18.60
CA ILE A 104 6.62 -11.61 19.08
C ILE A 104 6.35 -12.73 18.07
N GLY A 105 6.32 -12.43 16.78
CA GLY A 105 6.15 -13.42 15.72
C GLY A 105 7.28 -14.46 15.72
N ALA A 106 8.52 -14.04 15.96
CA ALA A 106 9.67 -14.95 16.05
C ALA A 106 9.56 -15.92 17.23
N GLU A 107 9.14 -15.45 18.41
CA GLU A 107 8.92 -16.31 19.57
C GLU A 107 7.75 -17.29 19.41
N LYS A 108 6.71 -16.87 18.68
CA LYS A 108 5.55 -17.71 18.36
C LYS A 108 5.89 -18.80 17.34
N ARG A 109 6.69 -18.47 16.32
CA ARG A 109 7.22 -19.46 15.37
C ARG A 109 8.07 -20.52 16.06
N LYS A 110 8.90 -20.14 17.04
CA LYS A 110 9.64 -21.11 17.88
C LYS A 110 8.72 -22.09 18.60
N ARG A 111 7.47 -21.70 18.86
CA ARG A 111 6.41 -22.52 19.47
C ARG A 111 5.51 -23.24 18.46
N GLY A 112 5.75 -23.07 17.16
CA GLY A 112 4.92 -23.66 16.10
C GLY A 112 3.58 -22.96 15.87
N GLU A 113 3.38 -21.77 16.45
CA GLU A 113 2.17 -20.98 16.26
C GLU A 113 2.20 -20.28 14.88
N GLY A 114 1.10 -20.38 14.13
CA GLY A 114 0.94 -19.76 12.81
C GLY A 114 0.56 -18.27 12.86
N TRP A 115 0.26 -17.71 11.68
CA TRP A 115 -0.21 -16.33 11.53
C TRP A 115 -1.46 -16.07 12.38
N THR A 116 -1.45 -15.00 13.15
CA THR A 116 -2.49 -14.70 14.14
C THR A 116 -3.39 -13.56 13.70
N GLU A 117 -4.62 -13.55 14.24
CA GLU A 117 -5.57 -12.45 14.05
C GLU A 117 -4.97 -11.09 14.47
N ARG A 118 -4.06 -11.07 15.46
CA ARG A 118 -3.35 -9.86 15.88
C ARG A 118 -2.41 -9.32 14.80
N GLU A 119 -1.63 -10.18 14.15
CA GLU A 119 -0.72 -9.78 13.06
C GLU A 119 -1.52 -9.31 11.85
N GLY A 120 -2.60 -10.02 11.51
CA GLY A 120 -3.55 -9.61 10.48
C GLY A 120 -4.16 -8.24 10.74
N ASN A 121 -4.63 -7.99 11.96
CA ASN A 121 -5.19 -6.68 12.35
C ASN A 121 -4.13 -5.57 12.35
N LEU A 122 -2.88 -5.87 12.71
CA LEU A 122 -1.79 -4.91 12.63
C LEU A 122 -1.54 -4.49 11.17
N VAL A 123 -1.44 -5.44 10.24
CA VAL A 123 -1.28 -5.15 8.80
C VAL A 123 -2.46 -4.34 8.26
N ALA A 124 -3.69 -4.74 8.59
CA ALA A 124 -4.90 -4.02 8.17
C ALA A 124 -4.93 -2.58 8.71
N SER A 125 -4.55 -2.40 9.98
CA SER A 125 -4.52 -1.07 10.64
C SER A 125 -3.47 -0.16 10.01
N LEU A 126 -2.29 -0.69 9.68
CA LEU A 126 -1.23 0.06 9.04
C LEU A 126 -1.60 0.51 7.63
N ALA A 127 -2.15 -0.40 6.83
CA ALA A 127 -2.65 -0.06 5.50
C ALA A 127 -3.79 0.98 5.58
N GLY A 128 -4.70 0.83 6.54
CA GLY A 128 -5.79 1.77 6.78
C GLY A 128 -5.33 3.15 7.23
N ALA A 129 -4.29 3.24 8.09
CA ALA A 129 -3.78 4.51 8.63
C ALA A 129 -3.20 5.46 7.57
N ILE A 130 -2.91 4.95 6.38
CA ILE A 130 -2.44 5.73 5.23
C ILE A 130 -3.58 6.58 4.63
N PHE A 131 -4.83 6.20 4.85
CA PHE A 131 -6.02 6.86 4.31
C PHE A 131 -6.87 7.45 5.45
N ASN A 132 -7.53 8.58 5.21
CA ASN A 132 -8.51 9.14 6.16
C ASN A 132 -9.96 8.72 5.84
N VAL A 133 -10.12 7.77 4.94
CA VAL A 133 -11.38 7.18 4.49
C VAL A 133 -11.32 5.67 4.67
N SER A 134 -12.48 5.01 4.53
CA SER A 134 -12.66 3.56 4.58
C SER A 134 -12.38 2.90 5.94
N ARG A 135 -12.86 1.67 6.11
CA ARG A 135 -12.65 0.85 7.32
C ARG A 135 -12.04 -0.49 6.95
N TRP A 136 -10.89 -0.79 7.54
CA TRP A 136 -10.10 -1.98 7.26
C TRP A 136 -10.27 -2.99 8.38
N ARG A 137 -10.58 -4.23 8.05
CA ARG A 137 -10.75 -5.32 9.02
C ARG A 137 -10.11 -6.59 8.52
N PHE A 138 -9.36 -7.25 9.39
CA PHE A 138 -8.84 -8.58 9.12
C PHE A 138 -9.88 -9.65 9.48
N ARG A 139 -9.97 -10.70 8.67
CA ARG A 139 -10.82 -11.87 8.87
C ARG A 139 -10.02 -13.13 8.54
N VAL A 140 -10.20 -14.17 9.35
CA VAL A 140 -9.77 -15.53 9.00
C VAL A 140 -10.89 -16.15 8.18
N ASP A 141 -10.53 -16.84 7.10
CA ASP A 141 -11.50 -17.61 6.32
C ASP A 141 -12.01 -18.80 7.17
N ALA A 142 -13.32 -19.00 7.22
CA ALA A 142 -13.92 -20.04 8.05
C ALA A 142 -13.71 -21.44 7.48
N ASP A 143 -13.53 -21.54 6.16
CA ASP A 143 -13.43 -22.80 5.43
C ASP A 143 -11.96 -23.22 5.22
N ASP A 144 -11.04 -22.26 5.11
CA ASP A 144 -9.60 -22.53 4.96
C ASP A 144 -8.73 -21.60 5.84
N PRO A 145 -8.21 -22.08 6.98
CA PRO A 145 -7.33 -21.31 7.85
C PRO A 145 -6.02 -20.81 7.20
N ALA A 146 -5.62 -21.34 6.04
CA ALA A 146 -4.47 -20.84 5.27
C ALA A 146 -4.79 -19.59 4.44
N ILE A 147 -6.08 -19.25 4.33
CA ILE A 147 -6.59 -18.07 3.64
C ILE A 147 -7.02 -17.04 4.69
N HIS A 148 -6.58 -15.80 4.48
CA HIS A 148 -7.01 -14.67 5.28
C HIS A 148 -7.49 -13.55 4.39
N HIS A 149 -8.41 -12.74 4.91
CA HIS A 149 -8.97 -11.62 4.19
C HIS A 149 -8.71 -10.31 4.95
N ILE A 150 -8.39 -9.25 4.21
CA ILE A 150 -8.55 -7.88 4.69
C ILE A 150 -9.71 -7.28 3.91
N GLU A 151 -10.78 -6.99 4.61
CA GLU A 151 -11.97 -6.35 4.07
C GLU A 151 -11.87 -4.84 4.27
N VAL A 152 -12.15 -4.09 3.20
CA VAL A 152 -12.22 -2.64 3.23
C VAL A 152 -13.63 -2.22 2.86
N ALA A 153 -14.34 -1.65 3.82
CA ALA A 153 -15.67 -1.05 3.64
C ALA A 153 -15.56 0.47 3.51
N GLU A 154 -16.62 1.13 3.02
CA GLU A 154 -16.65 2.60 2.77
C GLU A 154 -15.53 3.00 1.80
N ALA A 155 -15.32 2.18 0.77
CA ALA A 155 -14.21 2.25 -0.17
C ALA A 155 -14.53 2.97 -1.49
N GLU A 156 -15.65 3.67 -1.59
CA GLU A 156 -16.11 4.34 -2.81
C GLU A 156 -15.09 5.35 -3.33
N GLU A 157 -14.48 6.09 -2.40
CA GLU A 157 -13.50 7.15 -2.68
C GLU A 157 -12.07 6.63 -2.83
N LEU A 158 -11.83 5.34 -2.55
CA LEU A 158 -10.51 4.74 -2.76
C LEU A 158 -10.32 4.43 -4.25
N PRO A 159 -9.37 5.06 -4.96
CA PRO A 159 -9.15 4.79 -6.37
C PRO A 159 -8.49 3.42 -6.57
N GLU A 160 -8.61 2.86 -7.78
CA GLU A 160 -8.03 1.55 -8.12
C GLU A 160 -6.50 1.50 -7.92
N VAL A 161 -5.81 2.62 -8.16
CA VAL A 161 -4.36 2.69 -7.91
C VAL A 161 -4.02 2.55 -6.42
N SER A 162 -4.87 3.07 -5.51
CA SER A 162 -4.69 2.87 -4.06
C SER A 162 -4.88 1.42 -3.67
N ARG A 163 -5.88 0.73 -4.25
CA ARG A 163 -6.08 -0.71 -4.03
C ARG A 163 -4.86 -1.52 -4.46
N LEU A 164 -4.35 -1.28 -5.66
CA LEU A 164 -3.19 -2.00 -6.19
C LEU A 164 -1.91 -1.70 -5.40
N ALA A 165 -1.70 -0.45 -4.97
CA ALA A 165 -0.58 -0.09 -4.12
C ALA A 165 -0.68 -0.76 -2.74
N ALA A 166 -1.87 -0.74 -2.13
CA ALA A 166 -2.13 -1.41 -0.88
C ALA A 166 -1.90 -2.94 -0.98
N GLN A 167 -2.20 -3.57 -2.11
CA GLN A 167 -1.94 -4.99 -2.32
C GLN A 167 -0.45 -5.32 -2.15
N GLY A 168 0.43 -4.58 -2.82
CA GLY A 168 1.87 -4.78 -2.69
C GLY A 168 2.42 -4.41 -1.32
N PHE A 169 1.86 -3.36 -0.71
CA PHE A 169 2.20 -2.97 0.65
C PHE A 169 1.87 -4.08 1.66
N ILE A 170 0.65 -4.64 1.57
CA ILE A 170 0.19 -5.74 2.42
C ILE A 170 1.04 -7.00 2.15
N GLU A 171 1.30 -7.33 0.89
CA GLU A 171 2.12 -8.51 0.53
C GLU A 171 3.51 -8.46 1.16
N TYR A 172 4.19 -7.32 1.03
CA TYR A 172 5.50 -7.12 1.65
C TYR A 172 5.42 -7.20 3.17
N THR A 173 4.50 -6.47 3.79
CA THR A 173 4.35 -6.41 5.25
C THR A 173 4.01 -7.78 5.83
N ALA A 174 3.08 -8.52 5.21
CA ALA A 174 2.68 -9.83 5.66
C ALA A 174 3.79 -10.87 5.49
N THR A 175 4.51 -10.83 4.37
CA THR A 175 5.68 -11.70 4.13
C THR A 175 6.75 -11.48 5.20
N ARG A 176 7.01 -10.21 5.54
CA ARG A 176 8.01 -9.85 6.53
C ARG A 176 7.63 -10.29 7.94
N LEU A 177 6.41 -9.99 8.37
CA LEU A 177 5.94 -10.36 9.71
C LEU A 177 5.83 -11.88 9.90
N SER A 178 5.39 -12.60 8.86
CA SER A 178 5.23 -14.05 8.92
C SER A 178 6.57 -14.78 8.82
N ALA A 179 7.60 -14.12 8.29
CA ALA A 179 8.84 -14.73 7.83
C ALA A 179 8.60 -15.90 6.85
N ALA A 180 7.51 -15.83 6.08
CA ALA A 180 7.14 -16.80 5.06
C ALA A 180 6.61 -16.07 3.83
N PRO A 181 6.73 -16.64 2.62
CA PRO A 181 6.14 -16.03 1.44
C PRO A 181 4.61 -15.95 1.60
N VAL A 182 4.09 -14.73 1.57
CA VAL A 182 2.65 -14.46 1.50
C VAL A 182 2.35 -13.91 0.12
N ARG A 183 1.32 -14.45 -0.53
CA ARG A 183 0.78 -13.91 -1.78
C ARG A 183 -0.50 -13.14 -1.48
N VAL A 184 -0.62 -11.94 -2.04
CA VAL A 184 -1.82 -11.11 -1.87
C VAL A 184 -2.42 -10.77 -3.22
N THR A 185 -3.71 -11.05 -3.35
CA THR A 185 -4.55 -10.56 -4.44
C THR A 185 -5.57 -9.59 -3.89
N SER A 186 -6.13 -8.73 -4.74
CA SER A 186 -7.19 -7.82 -4.34
C SER A 186 -8.24 -7.65 -5.42
N GLU A 187 -9.47 -7.41 -4.99
CA GLU A 187 -10.63 -7.23 -5.86
C GLU A 187 -11.60 -6.21 -5.25
N ARG A 188 -12.21 -5.38 -6.11
CA ARG A 188 -13.35 -4.54 -5.75
C ARG A 188 -14.63 -5.33 -6.01
N VAL A 189 -15.18 -5.92 -4.95
CA VAL A 189 -16.38 -6.77 -5.02
C VAL A 189 -17.69 -5.97 -5.00
N GLY A 190 -17.61 -4.67 -4.68
CA GLY A 190 -18.73 -3.73 -4.73
C GLY A 190 -18.23 -2.29 -4.79
N ARG A 191 -19.11 -1.33 -5.04
CA ARG A 191 -18.72 0.09 -5.14
C ARG A 191 -17.95 0.56 -3.90
N ASP A 192 -18.43 0.15 -2.73
CA ASP A 192 -17.97 0.50 -1.39
C ASP A 192 -17.12 -0.57 -0.71
N ARG A 193 -16.81 -1.68 -1.42
CA ARG A 193 -16.16 -2.85 -0.83
C ARG A 193 -15.00 -3.38 -1.66
N ILE A 194 -13.86 -3.51 -1.00
CA ILE A 194 -12.64 -4.14 -1.53
C ILE A 194 -12.27 -5.30 -0.61
N VAL A 195 -11.82 -6.41 -1.19
CA VAL A 195 -11.28 -7.56 -0.45
C VAL A 195 -9.86 -7.81 -0.92
N PHE A 196 -8.95 -7.93 0.04
CA PHE A 196 -7.60 -8.45 -0.16
C PHE A 196 -7.55 -9.87 0.37
N THR A 197 -7.12 -10.81 -0.45
CA THR A 197 -6.96 -12.22 -0.06
C THR A 197 -5.48 -12.51 0.09
N LEU A 198 -5.10 -12.94 1.29
CA LEU A 198 -3.75 -13.30 1.69
C LEU A 198 -3.67 -14.82 1.74
N ARG A 199 -2.66 -15.39 1.07
CA ARG A 199 -2.37 -16.82 1.11
C ARG A 199 -0.93 -17.02 1.52
N THR A 200 -0.72 -17.70 2.63
CA THR A 200 0.62 -18.10 3.06
C THR A 200 1.01 -19.36 2.29
N ASP A 201 2.21 -19.40 1.71
CA ASP A 201 2.74 -20.64 1.13
C ASP A 201 3.54 -21.40 2.21
N PRO A 202 2.97 -22.44 2.85
CA PRO A 202 3.66 -23.19 3.90
C PRO A 202 4.86 -23.98 3.37
N THR A 203 4.98 -24.19 2.05
CA THR A 203 6.01 -25.07 1.47
C THR A 203 7.36 -24.39 1.24
N ARG A 204 7.42 -23.05 1.32
CA ARG A 204 8.66 -22.27 1.07
C ARG A 204 9.34 -21.69 2.31
N ALA A 205 8.82 -21.94 3.51
CA ALA A 205 9.42 -21.46 4.77
C ALA A 205 10.73 -22.18 5.18
N LYS A 206 11.21 -23.14 4.38
CA LYS A 206 12.45 -23.90 4.60
C LYS A 206 13.39 -23.79 3.40
N ARG A 207 14.09 -22.65 3.25
CA ARG A 207 15.37 -22.59 2.54
C ARG A 207 16.27 -21.56 3.18
#